data_AF-A0A537W1B5-F1
#
_entry.id   AF-A0A537W1B5-F1
#
_cell.length_a   1.000
_cell.length_b   1.000
_cell.length_c   1.000
_cell.angle_alpha   90.00
_cell.angle_beta   90.00
_cell.angle_gamma   90.00
#
_symmetry.space_group_name_H-M   'P 1'
#
loop_
_entity.id
_entity.type
_entity.pdbx_description
1 polymer ?
#
loop_
_entity_poly.entity_id
_entity_poly.type
_entity_poly.pdbx_seq_one_letter_code
_entity_poly.pdbx_strand_id
1 'polypeptide(L)'
;MRVAVLGPGGVGGLIAGALQRAGTEVVIVAREQTATAISAHGLRVRSVSLGEWVAHPPAVHRLDEPVDALIVATKASGLEPALERIAVEPALVLPLLNGLDHLEVLRERFGAEAVLAGSIRVEADRPQTGV
;
A
#
# COMPACT_ATOMS: atom_id res chain seq x y z
N MET A 1 3.97 -0.03 -15.60
CA MET A 1 4.27 0.55 -14.28
C MET A 1 3.74 -0.38 -13.22
N ARG A 2 4.61 -0.87 -12.34
CA ARG A 2 4.29 -1.79 -11.25
C ARG A 2 4.36 -1.06 -9.92
N VAL A 3 3.26 -1.08 -9.17
CA VAL A 3 3.11 -0.33 -7.92
C VAL A 3 2.96 -1.29 -6.74
N ALA A 4 3.83 -1.16 -5.74
CA ALA A 4 3.62 -1.81 -4.44
C ALA A 4 2.78 -0.92 -3.53
N VAL A 5 1.82 -1.49 -2.81
CA VAL A 5 1.08 -0.81 -1.74
C VAL A 5 1.37 -1.51 -0.40
N LEU A 6 2.11 -0.83 0.46
CA LEU A 6 2.44 -1.31 1.81
C LEU A 6 1.35 -0.89 2.80
N GLY A 7 0.63 -1.88 3.32
CA GLY A 7 -0.44 -1.68 4.29
C GLY A 7 -1.81 -1.50 3.64
N PRO A 8 -2.55 -2.60 3.33
CA PRO A 8 -3.92 -2.54 2.84
C PRO A 8 -4.91 -2.26 3.98
N GLY A 9 -4.81 -1.08 4.60
CA GLY A 9 -5.86 -0.50 5.46
C GLY A 9 -6.97 0.15 4.62
N GLY A 10 -7.75 1.06 5.20
CA GLY A 10 -8.78 1.80 4.45
C GLY A 10 -8.19 2.57 3.25
N VAL A 11 -7.16 3.39 3.49
CA VAL A 11 -6.46 4.14 2.43
C VAL A 11 -5.75 3.22 1.43
N GLY A 12 -4.85 2.34 1.93
CA GLY A 12 -4.05 1.49 1.05
C GLY A 12 -4.89 0.48 0.26
N GLY A 13 -5.92 -0.09 0.87
CA GLY A 13 -6.86 -0.99 0.19
C GLY A 13 -7.64 -0.28 -0.92
N LEU A 14 -8.19 0.90 -0.64
CA LEU A 14 -8.87 1.70 -1.66
C LEU A 14 -7.96 2.00 -2.85
N ILE A 15 -6.73 2.47 -2.58
CA ILE A 15 -5.76 2.82 -3.64
C ILE A 15 -5.36 1.59 -4.44
N ALA A 16 -5.01 0.48 -3.77
CA ALA A 16 -4.61 -0.77 -4.44
C ALA A 16 -5.73 -1.29 -5.35
N GLY A 17 -6.97 -1.32 -4.84
CA GLY A 17 -8.12 -1.77 -5.62
C GLY A 17 -8.47 -0.83 -6.78
N ALA A 18 -8.37 0.50 -6.58
CA ALA A 18 -8.64 1.47 -7.63
C ALA A 18 -7.57 1.45 -8.74
N LEU A 19 -6.29 1.37 -8.37
CA LEU A 19 -5.18 1.23 -9.32
C LEU A 19 -5.29 -0.06 -10.14
N GLN A 20 -5.57 -1.18 -9.49
CA GLN A 20 -5.74 -2.46 -10.19
C GLN A 20 -6.95 -2.42 -11.14
N ARG A 21 -8.06 -1.80 -10.72
CA ARG A 21 -9.24 -1.60 -11.59
C ARG A 21 -8.95 -0.69 -12.79
N ALA A 22 -8.03 0.26 -12.65
CA ALA A 22 -7.57 1.12 -13.75
C ALA A 22 -6.57 0.43 -14.70
N GLY A 23 -6.22 -0.84 -14.45
CA GLY A 23 -5.29 -1.61 -15.29
C GLY A 23 -3.82 -1.47 -14.90
N THR A 24 -3.51 -0.83 -13.77
CA THR A 24 -2.14 -0.77 -13.23
C THR A 24 -1.76 -2.11 -12.61
N GLU A 25 -0.52 -2.56 -12.84
CA GLU A 25 0.02 -3.73 -12.15
C GLU A 25 0.29 -3.38 -10.68
N VAL A 26 -0.42 -4.03 -9.76
CA VAL A 26 -0.37 -3.73 -8.32
C VAL A 26 0.02 -4.97 -7.54
N VAL A 27 0.95 -4.82 -6.60
CA VAL A 27 1.23 -5.81 -5.56
C VAL A 27 0.96 -5.23 -4.18
N ILE A 28 0.24 -5.98 -3.35
CA ILE A 28 -0.03 -5.59 -1.96
C ILE A 28 1.01 -6.23 -1.06
N VAL A 29 1.61 -5.42 -0.18
CA VAL A 29 2.54 -5.89 0.85
C VAL A 29 1.84 -5.77 2.21
N ALA A 30 1.69 -6.89 2.90
CA ALA A 30 0.94 -6.95 4.15
C ALA A 30 1.52 -7.96 5.16
N ARG A 31 0.88 -8.05 6.33
CA ARG A 31 1.12 -9.18 7.25
C ARG A 31 0.64 -10.47 6.58
N GLU A 32 1.30 -11.58 6.88
CA GLU A 32 1.03 -12.89 6.27
C GLU A 32 -0.47 -13.23 6.26
N GLN A 33 -1.16 -13.14 7.40
CA GLN A 33 -2.59 -13.41 7.47
C GLN A 33 -3.43 -12.55 6.50
N THR A 34 -3.09 -11.26 6.36
CA THR A 34 -3.79 -10.36 5.43
C THR A 34 -3.45 -10.66 3.98
N ALA A 35 -2.18 -10.94 3.68
CA ALA A 35 -1.75 -11.32 2.34
C ALA A 35 -2.44 -12.60 1.87
N THR A 36 -2.46 -13.64 2.72
CA THR A 36 -3.15 -14.91 2.43
C THR A 36 -4.65 -14.71 2.18
N ALA A 37 -5.32 -13.90 3.01
CA ALA A 37 -6.74 -13.63 2.82
C ALA A 37 -7.05 -12.90 1.51
N ILE A 38 -6.24 -11.89 1.15
CA ILE A 38 -6.41 -11.16 -0.13
C ILE A 38 -6.08 -12.07 -1.31
N SER A 39 -5.03 -12.88 -1.25
CA SER A 39 -4.68 -13.81 -2.31
C SER A 39 -5.77 -14.88 -2.53
N ALA A 40 -6.44 -15.32 -1.47
CA ALA A 40 -7.51 -16.33 -1.57
C ALA A 40 -8.85 -15.75 -2.02
N HIS A 41 -9.20 -14.53 -1.62
CA HIS A 41 -10.56 -13.99 -1.77
C HIS A 41 -10.64 -12.69 -2.57
N GLY A 42 -9.51 -12.14 -2.96
CA GLY A 42 -9.39 -10.78 -3.50
C GLY A 42 -9.50 -9.71 -2.41
N LEU A 43 -9.39 -8.47 -2.86
CA LEU A 43 -9.60 -7.26 -2.10
C LEU A 43 -10.92 -6.63 -2.54
N ARG A 44 -11.97 -6.73 -1.72
CA ARG A 44 -13.24 -6.07 -1.97
C ARG A 44 -13.10 -4.59 -1.65
N VAL A 45 -13.61 -3.73 -2.52
CA VAL A 45 -13.68 -2.30 -2.29
C VAL A 45 -15.14 -1.88 -2.43
N ARG A 46 -15.62 -1.13 -1.43
CA ARG A 46 -16.95 -0.49 -1.44
C ARG A 46 -16.77 1.00 -1.35
N SER A 47 -17.20 1.71 -2.39
CA SER A 47 -17.08 3.16 -2.47
C SER A 47 -18.39 3.76 -2.93
N VAL A 48 -18.83 4.81 -2.25
CA VAL A 48 -20.03 5.57 -2.64
C VAL A 48 -19.85 6.21 -4.03
N SER A 49 -18.63 6.66 -4.36
CA SER A 49 -18.34 7.34 -5.63
C SER A 49 -17.84 6.43 -6.74
N LEU A 50 -17.15 5.32 -6.40
CA LEU A 50 -16.57 4.40 -7.39
C LEU A 50 -17.38 3.10 -7.56
N GLY A 51 -18.39 2.86 -6.72
CA GLY A 51 -19.14 1.61 -6.69
C GLY A 51 -18.44 0.51 -5.89
N GLU A 52 -18.89 -0.73 -6.09
CA GLU A 52 -18.37 -1.92 -5.42
C GLU A 52 -17.74 -2.89 -6.44
N TRP A 53 -16.58 -3.44 -6.09
CA TRP A 53 -15.90 -4.47 -6.89
C TRP A 53 -14.97 -5.32 -6.02
N VAL A 54 -14.47 -6.41 -6.60
CA VAL A 54 -13.39 -7.21 -6.01
C VAL A 54 -12.17 -7.12 -6.93
N ALA A 55 -11.08 -6.63 -6.38
CA ALA A 55 -9.78 -6.56 -7.02
C ALA A 55 -8.98 -7.84 -6.70
N HIS A 56 -8.12 -8.28 -7.62
CA HIS A 56 -7.28 -9.47 -7.44
C HIS A 56 -5.77 -9.16 -7.65
N PRO A 57 -5.20 -8.17 -6.96
CA PRO A 57 -3.75 -7.97 -7.00
C PRO A 57 -3.04 -9.12 -6.27
N PRO A 58 -1.85 -9.54 -6.71
CA PRO A 58 -0.95 -10.34 -5.89
C PRO A 58 -0.78 -9.70 -4.51
N ALA A 59 -0.87 -10.50 -3.44
CA ALA A 59 -0.61 -10.06 -2.09
C ALA A 59 0.47 -10.92 -1.44
N VAL A 60 1.50 -10.26 -0.93
CA VAL A 60 2.72 -10.90 -0.43
C VAL A 60 3.04 -10.42 0.99
N HIS A 61 3.71 -11.29 1.74
CA HIS A 61 4.23 -10.91 3.06
C HIS A 61 5.46 -10.00 2.94
N ARG A 62 6.31 -10.25 1.94
CA ARG A 62 7.56 -9.54 1.69
C ARG A 62 7.64 -9.18 0.21
N LEU A 63 8.14 -7.99 -0.08
CA LEU A 63 8.39 -7.51 -1.43
C LEU A 63 9.85 -7.77 -1.80
N ASP A 64 10.06 -8.78 -2.64
CA ASP A 64 11.38 -9.23 -3.09
C ASP A 64 11.70 -8.85 -4.53
N GLU A 65 10.70 -8.37 -5.27
CA GLU A 65 10.83 -7.98 -6.66
C GLU A 65 10.75 -6.46 -6.81
N PRO A 66 11.57 -5.85 -7.69
CA PRO A 66 11.53 -4.42 -7.95
C PRO A 66 10.14 -3.89 -8.36
N VAL A 67 9.89 -2.63 -8.01
CA VAL A 67 8.67 -1.89 -8.38
C VAL A 67 9.03 -0.46 -8.75
N ASP A 68 8.22 0.15 -9.60
CA ASP A 68 8.42 1.54 -10.03
C ASP A 68 8.03 2.53 -8.92
N ALA A 69 7.04 2.17 -8.10
CA ALA A 69 6.59 2.98 -6.98
C ALA A 69 6.17 2.12 -5.78
N LEU A 70 6.48 2.61 -4.58
CA LEU A 70 5.99 2.10 -3.30
C LEU A 70 5.08 3.16 -2.66
N ILE A 71 3.80 2.83 -2.53
CA ILE A 71 2.85 3.62 -1.74
C ILE A 71 2.86 3.09 -0.31
N VAL A 72 3.16 3.95 0.66
CA VAL A 72 3.18 3.60 2.09
C VAL A 72 1.91 4.14 2.74
N ALA A 73 1.02 3.24 3.17
CA ALA A 73 -0.30 3.56 3.72
C ALA A 73 -0.56 2.88 5.08
N THR A 74 0.49 2.67 5.86
CA THR A 74 0.42 2.15 7.23
C THR A 74 -0.03 3.23 8.22
N LYS A 75 -0.31 2.85 9.46
CA LYS A 75 -0.36 3.82 10.57
C LYS A 75 1.07 4.13 11.02
N ALA A 76 1.30 5.34 11.55
CA ALA A 76 2.62 5.76 12.02
C ALA A 76 3.25 4.76 13.00
N SER A 77 2.47 4.25 13.96
CA SER A 77 2.91 3.26 14.96
C SER A 77 3.29 1.88 14.39
N GLY A 78 3.06 1.64 13.11
CA GLY A 78 3.40 0.39 12.44
C GLY A 78 4.29 0.59 11.22
N LEU A 79 4.89 1.76 11.04
CA LEU A 79 5.71 2.08 9.86
C LEU A 79 6.98 1.22 9.82
N GLU A 80 7.82 1.29 10.85
CA GLU A 80 9.14 0.65 10.88
C GLU A 80 9.05 -0.87 10.70
N PRO A 81 8.19 -1.59 11.47
CA PRO A 81 8.03 -3.03 11.25
C PRO A 81 7.42 -3.36 9.88
N ALA A 82 6.62 -2.44 9.30
CA ALA A 82 6.08 -2.63 7.96
C ALA A 82 7.17 -2.52 6.90
N LEU A 83 8.07 -1.55 7.05
CA LEU A 83 9.16 -1.35 6.13
C LEU A 83 10.11 -2.56 6.09
N GLU A 84 10.31 -3.31 7.18
CA GLU A 84 11.08 -4.59 7.17
C GLU A 84 10.62 -5.60 6.09
N ARG A 85 9.37 -5.48 5.61
CA ARG A 85 8.83 -6.32 4.52
C ARG A 85 9.27 -5.88 3.13
N ILE A 86 10.00 -4.78 3.00
CA ILE A 86 10.46 -4.24 1.72
C ILE A 86 11.95 -4.57 1.59
N ALA A 87 12.27 -5.59 0.80
CA ALA A 87 13.65 -6.06 0.59
C ALA A 87 14.32 -5.44 -0.66
N VAL A 88 13.62 -4.55 -1.34
CA VAL A 88 14.06 -3.87 -2.57
C VAL A 88 14.14 -2.36 -2.35
N GLU A 89 14.79 -1.66 -3.27
CA GLU A 89 14.81 -0.21 -3.33
C GLU A 89 13.84 0.25 -4.43
N PRO A 90 12.65 0.78 -4.07
CA PRO A 90 11.70 1.32 -5.05
C PRO A 90 12.27 2.59 -5.69
N ALA A 91 12.01 2.80 -6.97
CA ALA A 91 12.45 4.03 -7.66
C ALA A 91 11.75 5.29 -7.12
N LEU A 92 10.53 5.15 -6.59
CA LEU A 92 9.75 6.21 -5.98
C LEU A 92 9.01 5.68 -4.75
N VAL A 93 9.01 6.47 -3.68
CA VAL A 93 8.29 6.18 -2.43
C VAL A 93 7.33 7.33 -2.15
N LEU A 94 6.04 7.00 -2.05
CA LEU A 94 4.96 7.96 -1.76
C LEU A 94 4.26 7.55 -0.46
N PRO A 95 4.59 8.18 0.68
CA PRO A 95 3.84 8.02 1.90
C PRO A 95 2.53 8.81 1.87
N LEU A 96 1.49 8.21 2.43
CA LEU A 96 0.16 8.81 2.59
C LEU A 96 -0.29 8.80 4.05
N LEU A 97 0.68 8.75 4.98
CA LEU A 97 0.44 8.87 6.41
C LEU A 97 0.17 10.33 6.77
N ASN A 98 -0.60 10.56 7.84
CA ASN A 98 -0.71 11.88 8.43
C ASN A 98 0.57 12.25 9.21
N GLY A 99 0.87 13.55 9.30
CA GLY A 99 2.08 14.07 9.94
C GLY A 99 3.26 14.19 8.97
N LEU A 100 4.45 14.48 9.48
CA LEU A 100 5.68 14.64 8.67
C LEU A 100 6.85 13.77 9.13
N ASP A 101 6.82 13.29 10.37
CA ASP A 101 7.93 12.53 10.99
C ASP A 101 8.35 11.31 10.17
N HIS A 102 7.40 10.67 9.49
CA HIS A 102 7.66 9.53 8.62
C HIS A 102 8.55 9.85 7.41
N LEU A 103 8.64 11.11 6.98
CA LEU A 103 9.46 11.49 5.84
C LEU A 103 10.95 11.32 6.14
N GLU A 104 11.40 11.64 7.35
CA GLU A 104 12.80 11.46 7.75
C GLU A 104 13.16 9.97 7.72
N VAL A 105 12.37 9.13 8.38
CA VAL A 105 12.54 7.66 8.40
C VAL A 105 12.60 7.07 6.98
N LEU A 106 11.70 7.52 6.08
CA LEU A 106 11.67 7.01 4.70
C LEU A 106 12.86 7.48 3.88
N ARG A 107 13.31 8.73 4.06
CA ARG A 107 14.47 9.29 3.34
C ARG A 107 15.78 8.68 3.81
N GLU A 108 15.91 8.39 5.11
CA GLU A 108 17.04 7.62 5.64
C GLU A 108 17.09 6.23 5.04
N ARG A 109 15.94 5.58 4.87
CA ARG A 109 15.86 4.22 4.34
C ARG A 109 16.05 4.11 2.83
N PHE A 110 15.40 5.00 2.06
CA PHE A 110 15.30 4.87 0.59
C PHE A 110 16.01 5.99 -0.18
N GLY A 111 16.63 6.94 0.52
CA GLY A 111 17.26 8.11 -0.07
C GLY A 111 16.29 9.28 -0.29
N ALA A 112 16.80 10.50 -0.12
CA ALA A 112 16.00 11.72 -0.19
C ALA A 112 15.32 11.94 -1.55
N GLU A 113 16.01 11.58 -2.64
CA GLU A 113 15.54 11.77 -4.02
C GLU A 113 14.39 10.84 -4.40
N ALA A 114 14.31 9.65 -3.78
CA ALA A 114 13.24 8.69 -4.08
C ALA A 114 11.94 9.01 -3.33
N VAL A 115 11.99 9.78 -2.23
CA VAL A 115 10.84 9.98 -1.32
C VAL A 115 10.14 11.29 -1.60
N LEU A 116 8.89 11.21 -2.06
CA LEU A 116 8.01 12.34 -2.21
C LEU A 116 7.25 12.65 -0.91
N ALA A 117 6.87 13.90 -0.71
CA ALA A 117 5.88 14.26 0.30
C ALA A 117 4.48 14.09 -0.30
N GLY A 118 3.62 13.30 0.35
CA GLY A 118 2.28 12.99 -0.11
C GLY A 118 1.23 13.27 0.96
N SER A 119 0.02 13.61 0.54
CA SER A 119 -1.15 13.62 1.41
C SER A 119 -2.36 13.11 0.64
N ILE A 120 -3.30 12.51 1.36
CA ILE A 120 -4.57 12.05 0.80
C ILE A 120 -5.73 12.49 1.69
N ARG A 121 -6.85 12.86 1.04
CA ARG A 121 -8.09 13.21 1.73
C ARG A 121 -9.17 12.22 1.32
N VAL A 122 -9.50 11.30 2.24
CA VAL A 122 -10.53 10.30 2.04
C VAL A 122 -11.10 9.83 3.37
N GLU A 123 -12.37 9.45 3.37
CA GLU A 123 -12.98 8.67 4.44
C GLU A 123 -13.00 7.20 4.01
N ALA A 124 -12.16 6.39 4.64
CA ALA A 124 -12.06 4.96 4.35
C ALA A 124 -11.70 4.20 5.63
N ASP A 125 -12.37 3.06 5.83
CA ASP A 125 -12.10 2.11 6.91
C ASP A 125 -11.86 0.71 6.31
N ARG A 126 -11.20 -0.15 7.07
CA ARG A 126 -11.07 -1.58 6.80
C ARG A 126 -11.91 -2.35 7.83
N PRO A 127 -13.20 -2.58 7.56
CA PRO A 127 -14.11 -3.24 8.51
C PRO A 127 -13.72 -4.71 8.77
N GLN A 128 -13.04 -5.37 7.82
CA GLN A 128 -12.52 -6.73 7.99
C GLN A 128 -11.34 -6.98 7.05
N THR A 129 -10.60 -8.06 7.27
CA THR A 129 -9.47 -8.41 6.40
C THR A 129 -9.94 -8.62 4.95
N GLY A 130 -9.36 -7.87 4.00
CA GLY A 130 -9.69 -7.97 2.58
C GLY A 130 -10.93 -7.20 2.12
N VAL A 131 -11.52 -6.34 2.98
CA VAL A 131 -12.66 -5.46 2.63
C VAL A 131 -12.45 -4.05 3.14
#